data_AF-X1V7I2-F1
#
_entry.id   AF-X1V7I2-F1
#
_cell.length_a   1.000
_cell.length_b   1.000
_cell.length_c   1.000
_cell.angle_alpha   90.00
_cell.angle_beta   90.00
_cell.angle_gamma   90.00
#
_symmetry.space_group_name_H-M   'P 1'
#
loop_
_entity.id
_entity.type
_entity.pdbx_description
1 polymer ?
#
loop_
_entity_poly.entity_id
_entity_poly.type
_entity_poly.pdbx_seq_one_letter_code
_entity_poly.pdbx_strand_id
1 'polypeptide(L)'
;KTYSIKPEINRSLKMIPANSALYYWTNAFDPSYAKDMLIKDPRMDKEKLSVIEGELKKLGTTIEELSGALGNQYGVIITDVITTFFFPLPKVALFIEVKDQAMIENLVFSLIQNREMTMQQEIYEGVDIKNIMLPMGQEIQPAYAFFNGFYIFAINPQQIKDMIDTYKSGNNITTDADFQAVNKGLTDNNNMISFAKFSFLIDKMGGLFEMAKLGSMAAQDQAAVQKSNIIADEVFKPLLEGLKVCSAVGTRMVYGDEEIEIDTYYKIAE
;
A
#
# COMPACT_ATOMS: atom_id res chain seq x y z
N LYS A 1 14.29 -19.46 -7.82
CA LYS A 1 13.62 -19.33 -9.14
C LYS A 1 12.59 -18.20 -9.09
N THR A 2 13.01 -17.00 -8.68
CA THR A 2 12.10 -15.84 -8.60
C THR A 2 11.71 -15.34 -10.00
N TYR A 3 12.54 -15.63 -11.00
CA TYR A 3 12.36 -15.24 -12.42
C TYR A 3 11.49 -16.19 -13.26
N SER A 4 10.55 -16.91 -12.64
CA SER A 4 9.65 -17.83 -13.40
C SER A 4 8.18 -17.42 -13.38
N ILE A 5 7.87 -16.28 -12.75
CA ILE A 5 6.51 -15.76 -12.67
C ILE A 5 6.22 -14.99 -13.96
N LYS A 6 5.17 -15.43 -14.67
CA LYS A 6 4.77 -14.81 -15.93
C LYS A 6 4.14 -13.43 -15.68
N PRO A 7 4.31 -12.48 -16.61
CA PRO A 7 3.54 -11.24 -16.59
C PRO A 7 2.04 -11.55 -16.64
N GLU A 8 1.24 -10.83 -15.85
CA GLU A 8 -0.21 -11.02 -15.76
C GLU A 8 -0.97 -9.70 -15.91
N ILE A 9 -2.26 -9.83 -16.23
CA ILE A 9 -3.19 -8.70 -16.18
C ILE A 9 -3.36 -8.25 -14.72
N ASN A 10 -3.11 -6.98 -14.48
CA ASN A 10 -3.40 -6.32 -13.21
C ASN A 10 -4.92 -6.17 -13.02
N ARG A 11 -5.53 -7.07 -12.23
CA ARG A 11 -6.98 -7.07 -12.01
C ARG A 11 -7.46 -5.97 -11.06
N SER A 12 -6.57 -5.42 -10.24
CA SER A 12 -6.93 -4.40 -9.26
C SER A 12 -7.10 -3.02 -9.88
N LEU A 13 -6.59 -2.75 -11.09
CA LEU A 13 -6.73 -1.43 -11.76
C LEU A 13 -8.15 -0.86 -11.74
N LYS A 14 -9.17 -1.71 -11.92
CA LYS A 14 -10.59 -1.29 -11.97
C LYS A 14 -11.15 -0.79 -10.65
N MET A 15 -10.49 -1.11 -9.54
CA MET A 15 -10.91 -0.72 -8.18
C MET A 15 -9.98 0.34 -7.56
N ILE A 16 -9.03 0.88 -8.32
CA ILE A 16 -8.14 1.95 -7.86
C ILE A 16 -8.76 3.31 -8.18
N PRO A 17 -9.06 4.17 -7.19
CA PRO A 17 -9.66 5.48 -7.43
C PRO A 17 -8.85 6.36 -8.38
N ALA A 18 -9.52 7.10 -9.27
CA ALA A 18 -8.86 8.00 -10.24
C ALA A 18 -7.99 9.08 -9.58
N ASN A 19 -8.34 9.51 -8.37
CA ASN A 19 -7.58 10.48 -7.58
C ASN A 19 -6.42 9.86 -6.77
N SER A 20 -6.02 8.62 -7.03
CA SER A 20 -4.90 8.00 -6.33
C SER A 20 -3.60 8.78 -6.55
N ALA A 21 -2.90 9.09 -5.45
CA ALA A 21 -1.62 9.78 -5.46
C ALA A 21 -0.45 8.83 -5.69
N LEU A 22 -0.56 7.62 -5.15
CA LEU A 22 0.39 6.52 -5.38
C LEU A 22 -0.40 5.23 -5.56
N TYR A 23 0.01 4.45 -6.56
CA TYR A 23 -0.44 3.09 -6.76
C TYR A 23 0.77 2.20 -7.03
N TYR A 24 0.83 1.06 -6.34
CA TYR A 24 1.79 0.02 -6.61
C TYR A 24 1.07 -1.32 -6.65
N TRP A 25 1.42 -2.13 -7.65
CA TRP A 25 0.94 -3.48 -7.81
C TRP A 25 2.08 -4.37 -8.29
N THR A 26 2.06 -5.63 -7.87
CA THR A 26 3.00 -6.63 -8.35
C THR A 26 2.39 -8.02 -8.30
N ASN A 27 2.85 -8.88 -9.20
CA ASN A 27 2.69 -10.33 -9.10
C ASN A 27 4.03 -11.07 -8.88
N ALA A 28 5.14 -10.32 -8.76
CA ALA A 28 6.50 -10.84 -8.81
C ALA A 28 6.92 -11.70 -7.60
N PHE A 29 5.99 -11.95 -6.68
CA PHE A 29 6.18 -12.86 -5.56
C PHE A 29 5.09 -13.92 -5.59
N ASP A 30 5.53 -15.17 -5.63
CA ASP A 30 4.66 -16.32 -5.45
C ASP A 30 4.73 -16.73 -3.97
N PRO A 31 3.62 -16.59 -3.20
CA PRO A 31 3.59 -16.93 -1.79
C PRO A 31 4.01 -18.37 -1.49
N SER A 32 3.90 -19.31 -2.44
CA SER A 32 4.33 -20.69 -2.22
C SER A 32 5.81 -20.82 -1.86
N TYR A 33 6.63 -19.83 -2.20
CA TYR A 33 8.05 -19.75 -1.83
C TYR A 33 8.32 -18.95 -0.54
N ALA A 34 7.30 -18.48 0.18
CA ALA A 34 7.46 -17.64 1.35
C ALA A 34 8.37 -18.27 2.42
N LYS A 35 8.15 -19.57 2.71
CA LYS A 35 8.98 -20.30 3.68
C LYS A 35 10.43 -20.41 3.24
N ASP A 36 10.67 -20.75 1.98
CA ASP A 36 12.00 -20.83 1.40
C ASP A 36 12.72 -19.48 1.45
N MET A 37 12.00 -18.38 1.22
CA MET A 37 12.56 -17.03 1.32
C MET A 37 12.91 -16.69 2.77
N LEU A 38 12.05 -17.02 3.73
CA LEU A 38 12.35 -16.82 5.15
C LEU A 38 13.58 -17.62 5.58
N ILE A 39 13.71 -18.89 5.16
CA ILE A 39 14.86 -19.73 5.50
C ILE A 39 16.17 -19.20 4.89
N LYS A 40 16.11 -18.58 3.71
CA LYS A 40 17.28 -18.08 2.98
C LYS A 40 17.66 -16.64 3.34
N ASP A 41 16.81 -15.91 4.06
CA ASP A 41 17.11 -14.54 4.48
C ASP A 41 18.23 -14.57 5.55
N PRO A 42 19.40 -13.93 5.33
CA PRO A 42 20.50 -13.92 6.29
C PRO A 42 20.15 -13.23 7.62
N ARG A 43 19.05 -12.47 7.68
CA ARG A 43 18.53 -11.84 8.89
C ARG A 43 17.62 -12.78 9.70
N MET A 44 17.21 -13.90 9.11
CA MET A 44 16.32 -14.89 9.69
C MET A 44 17.13 -16.08 10.20
N ASP A 45 17.26 -16.19 11.52
CA ASP A 45 17.80 -17.40 12.15
C ASP A 45 16.67 -18.39 12.48
N LYS A 46 17.05 -19.57 12.96
CA LYS A 46 16.10 -20.63 13.33
C LYS A 46 15.17 -20.21 14.48
N GLU A 47 15.62 -19.35 15.38
CA GLU A 47 14.83 -18.91 16.52
C GLU A 47 13.71 -17.98 16.06
N LYS A 48 14.03 -16.99 15.23
CA LYS A 48 13.03 -16.07 14.64
C LYS A 48 12.02 -16.81 13.78
N LEU A 49 12.46 -17.79 12.98
CA LEU A 49 11.54 -18.60 12.18
C LEU A 49 10.58 -19.40 13.08
N SER A 50 11.10 -20.00 14.16
CA SER A 50 10.29 -20.72 15.15
C SER A 50 9.28 -19.80 15.86
N VAL A 51 9.64 -18.54 16.12
CA VAL A 51 8.69 -17.54 16.66
C VAL A 51 7.56 -17.28 15.68
N ILE A 52 7.86 -17.06 14.39
CA ILE A 52 6.84 -16.84 13.35
C ILE A 52 5.92 -18.07 13.23
N GLU A 53 6.49 -19.26 13.13
CA GLU A 53 5.73 -20.51 13.06
C GLU A 53 4.87 -20.72 14.32
N GLY A 54 5.41 -20.37 15.50
CA GLY A 54 4.69 -20.43 16.77
C GLY A 54 3.51 -19.46 16.83
N GLU A 55 3.68 -18.21 16.38
CA GLU A 55 2.59 -17.23 16.33
C GLU A 55 1.50 -17.64 15.33
N LEU A 56 1.87 -18.11 14.13
CA LEU A 56 0.90 -18.62 13.16
C LEU A 56 0.13 -19.82 13.71
N LYS A 57 0.82 -20.73 14.41
CA LYS A 57 0.18 -21.90 15.02
C LYS A 57 -0.82 -21.51 16.11
N LYS A 58 -0.54 -20.47 16.90
CA LYS A 58 -1.52 -19.91 17.87
C LYS A 58 -2.77 -19.35 17.19
N LEU A 59 -2.64 -18.95 15.92
CA LEU A 59 -3.75 -18.48 15.08
C LEU A 59 -4.40 -19.61 14.27
N GLY A 60 -3.99 -20.87 14.51
CA GLY A 60 -4.57 -22.04 13.88
C GLY A 60 -4.14 -22.27 12.43
N THR A 61 -2.99 -21.74 12.01
CA THR A 61 -2.46 -21.89 10.65
C THR A 61 -0.95 -22.18 10.63
N THR A 62 -0.42 -22.62 9.49
CA THR A 62 1.03 -22.63 9.20
C THR A 62 1.41 -21.61 8.12
N ILE A 63 2.73 -21.44 7.89
CA ILE A 63 3.24 -20.61 6.78
C ILE A 63 2.76 -21.17 5.44
N GLU A 64 2.76 -22.49 5.29
CA GLU A 64 2.36 -23.18 4.06
C GLU A 64 0.86 -23.03 3.78
N GLU A 65 0.02 -23.17 4.81
CA GLU A 65 -1.44 -22.98 4.69
C GLU A 65 -1.77 -21.53 4.33
N LEU A 66 -1.17 -20.56 5.03
CA LEU A 66 -1.35 -19.13 4.72
C LEU A 66 -0.86 -18.81 3.31
N SER A 67 0.32 -19.31 2.93
CA SER A 67 0.87 -19.10 1.60
C SER A 67 0.00 -19.72 0.50
N GLY A 68 -0.58 -20.90 0.76
CA GLY A 68 -1.50 -21.57 -0.14
C GLY A 68 -2.83 -20.85 -0.32
N ALA A 69 -3.29 -20.14 0.72
CA ALA A 69 -4.52 -19.35 0.70
C ALA A 69 -4.40 -18.03 -0.10
N LEU A 70 -3.17 -17.59 -0.39
CA LEU A 70 -2.90 -16.33 -1.08
C LEU A 70 -2.64 -16.52 -2.58
N GLY A 71 -3.09 -15.54 -3.36
CA GLY A 71 -2.69 -15.35 -4.74
C GLY A 71 -1.37 -14.60 -4.86
N ASN A 72 -0.92 -14.40 -6.09
CA ASN A 72 0.34 -13.69 -6.36
C ASN A 72 0.15 -12.19 -6.56
N GLN A 73 -1.07 -11.69 -6.79
CA GLN A 73 -1.30 -10.26 -6.97
C GLN A 73 -1.50 -9.52 -5.65
N TYR A 74 -0.71 -8.50 -5.38
CA TYR A 74 -0.88 -7.62 -4.23
C TYR A 74 -0.40 -6.20 -4.53
N GLY A 75 -0.80 -5.27 -3.68
CA GLY A 75 -0.45 -3.87 -3.89
C GLY A 75 -0.90 -2.94 -2.78
N VAL A 76 -0.59 -1.67 -3.02
CA VAL A 76 -0.88 -0.57 -2.10
C VAL A 76 -1.37 0.64 -2.88
N ILE A 77 -2.31 1.36 -2.28
CA ILE A 77 -2.86 2.62 -2.79
C ILE A 77 -2.69 3.66 -1.71
N ILE A 78 -2.26 4.86 -2.10
CA ILE A 78 -2.32 6.06 -1.27
C ILE A 78 -3.15 7.08 -2.04
N THR A 79 -4.28 7.51 -1.48
CA THR A 79 -5.17 8.49 -2.13
C THR A 79 -4.98 9.90 -1.60
N ASP A 80 -4.53 10.05 -0.36
CA ASP A 80 -4.32 11.35 0.28
C ASP A 80 -3.40 11.22 1.51
N VAL A 81 -3.05 12.35 2.11
CA VAL A 81 -2.46 12.45 3.45
C VAL A 81 -3.32 13.42 4.26
N ILE A 82 -3.96 12.91 5.31
CA ILE A 82 -4.73 13.70 6.26
C ILE A 82 -3.78 14.23 7.32
N THR A 83 -3.87 15.51 7.62
CA THR A 83 -3.17 16.10 8.75
C THR A 83 -3.97 15.87 10.03
N THR A 84 -3.51 14.96 10.90
CA THR A 84 -4.08 14.83 12.26
C THR A 84 -3.35 15.76 13.23
N PHE A 85 -3.87 15.91 14.46
CA PHE A 85 -3.27 16.76 15.49
C PHE A 85 -1.83 16.35 15.88
N PHE A 86 -1.47 15.06 15.73
CA PHE A 86 -0.19 14.54 16.20
C PHE A 86 0.79 14.22 15.06
N PHE A 87 0.29 13.74 13.93
CA PHE A 87 1.12 13.38 12.77
C PHE A 87 0.26 13.25 11.50
N PRO A 88 0.86 13.43 10.32
CA PRO A 88 0.19 13.12 9.07
C PRO A 88 -0.14 11.63 8.94
N LEU A 89 -1.38 11.34 8.59
CA LEU A 89 -1.87 9.99 8.37
C LEU A 89 -2.17 9.79 6.88
N PRO A 90 -1.38 8.96 6.16
CA PRO A 90 -1.68 8.66 4.78
C PRO A 90 -2.97 7.84 4.69
N LYS A 91 -3.81 8.18 3.71
CA LYS A 91 -4.96 7.36 3.35
C LYS A 91 -4.47 6.14 2.55
N VAL A 92 -4.12 5.06 3.27
CA VAL A 92 -3.59 3.82 2.70
C VAL A 92 -4.63 2.71 2.65
N ALA A 93 -4.69 2.02 1.51
CA ALA A 93 -5.31 0.71 1.38
C ALA A 93 -4.28 -0.30 0.84
N LEU A 94 -4.24 -1.48 1.45
CA LEU A 94 -3.46 -2.64 1.02
C LEU A 94 -4.43 -3.67 0.46
N PHE A 95 -4.03 -4.38 -0.58
CA PHE A 95 -4.80 -5.49 -1.09
C PHE A 95 -3.90 -6.66 -1.46
N ILE A 96 -4.42 -7.87 -1.25
CA ILE A 96 -3.77 -9.12 -1.63
C ILE A 96 -4.82 -10.07 -2.19
N GLU A 97 -4.47 -10.74 -3.28
CA GLU A 97 -5.32 -11.75 -3.89
C GLU A 97 -5.49 -12.92 -2.93
N VAL A 98 -6.71 -13.45 -2.87
CA VAL A 98 -7.05 -14.56 -2.01
C VAL A 98 -7.65 -15.69 -2.82
N LYS A 99 -7.11 -16.90 -2.63
CA LYS A 99 -7.60 -18.16 -3.18
C LYS A 99 -8.54 -18.89 -2.22
N ASP A 100 -8.29 -18.76 -0.92
CA ASP A 100 -9.13 -19.32 0.14
C ASP A 100 -9.59 -18.22 1.10
N GLN A 101 -10.77 -17.66 0.81
CA GLN A 101 -11.37 -16.61 1.62
C GLN A 101 -11.68 -17.08 3.04
N ALA A 102 -12.18 -18.31 3.22
CA ALA A 102 -12.59 -18.81 4.52
C ALA A 102 -11.38 -18.96 5.46
N MET A 103 -10.24 -19.42 4.94
CA MET A 103 -8.99 -19.50 5.69
C MET A 103 -8.53 -18.10 6.15
N ILE A 104 -8.47 -17.12 5.24
CA ILE A 104 -8.03 -15.76 5.58
C ILE A 104 -8.99 -15.10 6.58
N GLU A 105 -10.30 -15.31 6.42
CA GLU A 105 -11.31 -14.81 7.35
C GLU A 105 -11.14 -15.42 8.75
N ASN A 106 -10.90 -16.73 8.85
CA ASN A 106 -10.63 -17.40 10.13
C ASN A 106 -9.34 -16.89 10.79
N LEU A 107 -8.29 -16.63 10.01
CA LEU A 107 -7.04 -16.08 10.49
C LEU A 107 -7.24 -14.68 11.08
N VAL A 108 -7.92 -13.80 10.35
CA VAL A 108 -8.21 -12.43 10.81
C VAL A 108 -9.12 -12.45 12.04
N PHE A 109 -10.14 -13.30 12.06
CA PHE A 109 -11.02 -13.48 13.22
C PHE A 109 -10.22 -13.92 14.47
N SER A 110 -9.32 -14.89 14.32
CA SER A 110 -8.45 -15.37 15.40
C SER A 110 -7.51 -14.27 15.92
N LEU A 111 -6.94 -13.46 15.02
CA LEU A 111 -6.10 -12.32 15.37
C LEU A 111 -6.86 -11.28 16.21
N ILE A 112 -8.12 -11.02 15.86
CA ILE A 112 -8.95 -10.01 16.53
C ILE A 112 -9.41 -10.51 17.91
N GLN A 113 -9.87 -11.77 17.99
CA GLN A 113 -10.27 -12.41 19.25
C GLN A 113 -9.11 -12.48 20.25
N ASN A 114 -7.93 -12.88 19.80
CA ASN A 114 -6.74 -13.01 20.66
C ASN A 114 -6.22 -11.68 21.21
N ARG A 115 -6.69 -10.54 20.69
CA ARG A 115 -6.29 -9.19 21.13
C ARG A 115 -7.41 -8.42 21.82
N GLU A 116 -8.51 -9.09 22.16
CA GLU A 116 -9.69 -8.49 22.81
C GLU A 116 -10.25 -7.29 22.03
N MET A 117 -10.04 -7.26 20.71
CA MET A 117 -10.56 -6.22 19.84
C MET A 117 -12.01 -6.55 19.44
N THR A 118 -12.83 -5.52 19.27
CA THR A 118 -14.21 -5.70 18.81
C THR A 118 -14.33 -5.34 17.33
N MET A 119 -15.18 -6.08 16.63
CA MET A 119 -15.53 -5.79 15.23
C MET A 119 -16.97 -5.30 15.14
N GLN A 120 -17.18 -4.32 14.28
CA GLN A 120 -18.50 -3.97 13.77
C GLN A 120 -18.56 -4.32 12.30
N GLN A 121 -19.72 -4.80 11.87
CA GLN A 121 -19.98 -5.19 10.50
C GLN A 121 -20.91 -4.16 9.87
N GLU A 122 -20.60 -3.73 8.65
CA GLU A 122 -21.51 -2.95 7.83
C GLU A 122 -21.57 -3.54 6.42
N ILE A 123 -22.75 -3.50 5.80
CA ILE A 123 -22.93 -3.88 4.41
C ILE A 123 -22.97 -2.61 3.59
N TYR A 124 -22.02 -2.46 2.66
CA TYR A 124 -21.96 -1.34 1.74
C TYR A 124 -22.03 -1.86 0.31
N GLU A 125 -23.04 -1.44 -0.45
CA GLU A 125 -23.15 -1.77 -1.89
C GLU A 125 -23.11 -3.29 -2.19
N GLY A 126 -23.57 -4.11 -1.22
CA GLY A 126 -23.57 -5.57 -1.28
C GLY A 126 -22.27 -6.25 -0.82
N VAL A 127 -21.28 -5.47 -0.38
CA VAL A 127 -20.00 -5.95 0.16
C VAL A 127 -19.99 -5.85 1.67
N ASP A 128 -19.52 -6.91 2.32
CA ASP A 128 -19.35 -6.96 3.76
C ASP A 128 -18.03 -6.27 4.18
N ILE A 129 -18.14 -5.17 4.91
CA ILE A 129 -17.00 -4.41 5.45
C ILE A 129 -16.96 -4.61 6.97
N LYS A 130 -15.81 -5.09 7.46
CA LYS A 130 -15.57 -5.38 8.86
C LYS A 130 -14.64 -4.33 9.45
N ASN A 131 -15.18 -3.53 10.36
CA ASN A 131 -14.53 -2.41 11.03
C ASN A 131 -13.96 -2.85 12.37
N ILE A 132 -12.66 -2.64 12.58
CA ILE A 132 -11.96 -2.94 13.83
C ILE A 132 -12.07 -1.71 14.73
N MET A 133 -12.71 -1.89 15.89
CA MET A 133 -12.91 -0.81 16.85
C MET A 133 -11.66 -0.61 17.69
N LEU A 134 -11.03 0.57 17.56
CA LEU A 134 -9.88 0.99 18.36
C LEU A 134 -10.22 2.21 19.20
N PRO A 135 -9.59 2.40 20.38
CA PRO A 135 -9.77 3.60 21.21
C PRO A 135 -9.01 4.82 20.66
N MET A 136 -8.92 4.96 19.33
CA MET A 136 -8.11 5.97 18.62
C MET A 136 -8.96 7.01 17.86
N GLY A 137 -10.28 7.06 18.11
CA GLY A 137 -11.20 7.95 17.42
C GLY A 137 -11.65 7.44 16.04
N GLN A 138 -12.50 8.21 15.34
CA GLN A 138 -13.09 7.80 14.05
C GLN A 138 -12.14 7.94 12.85
N GLU A 139 -11.05 8.70 13.00
CA GLU A 139 -10.09 8.91 11.90
C GLU A 139 -9.23 7.66 11.65
N ILE A 140 -8.96 6.88 12.70
CA ILE A 140 -8.22 5.61 12.64
C ILE A 140 -9.17 4.50 13.05
N GLN A 141 -9.89 3.97 12.07
CA GLN A 141 -10.79 2.84 12.22
C GLN A 141 -10.43 1.79 11.17
N PRO A 142 -9.42 0.96 11.43
CA PRO A 142 -8.97 -0.02 10.45
C PRO A 142 -10.11 -0.93 10.03
N ALA A 143 -10.21 -1.22 8.75
CA ALA A 143 -11.27 -2.02 8.20
C ALA A 143 -10.72 -3.02 7.19
N TYR A 144 -11.46 -4.10 6.97
CA TYR A 144 -11.17 -5.00 5.87
C TYR A 144 -12.45 -5.49 5.18
N ALA A 145 -12.30 -5.92 3.93
CA ALA A 145 -13.35 -6.54 3.14
C ALA A 145 -12.75 -7.52 2.14
N PHE A 146 -13.57 -8.49 1.73
CA PHE A 146 -13.27 -9.33 0.56
C PHE A 146 -14.04 -8.78 -0.64
N PHE A 147 -13.32 -8.35 -1.67
CA PHE A 147 -13.92 -7.74 -2.85
C PHE A 147 -13.15 -8.11 -4.10
N ASN A 148 -13.88 -8.59 -5.13
CA ASN A 148 -13.34 -8.93 -6.44
C ASN A 148 -12.12 -9.89 -6.41
N GLY A 149 -12.11 -10.84 -5.49
CA GLY A 149 -11.02 -11.82 -5.32
C GLY A 149 -9.82 -11.32 -4.50
N PHE A 150 -9.92 -10.15 -3.88
CA PHE A 150 -8.89 -9.58 -3.01
C PHE A 150 -9.40 -9.45 -1.57
N TYR A 151 -8.51 -9.72 -0.62
CA TYR A 151 -8.61 -9.17 0.72
C TYR A 151 -8.06 -7.74 0.68
N ILE A 152 -8.89 -6.77 1.07
CA ILE A 152 -8.54 -5.36 1.14
C ILE A 152 -8.50 -4.97 2.60
N PHE A 153 -7.39 -4.38 3.05
CA PHE A 153 -7.23 -3.79 4.37
C PHE A 153 -6.96 -2.30 4.24
N ALA A 154 -7.62 -1.50 5.06
CA ALA A 154 -7.60 -0.06 5.00
C ALA A 154 -7.49 0.54 6.40
N ILE A 155 -6.91 1.73 6.50
CA ILE A 155 -6.85 2.47 7.78
C ILE A 155 -8.22 3.06 8.15
N ASN A 156 -9.10 3.23 7.15
CA ASN A 156 -10.47 3.71 7.33
C ASN A 156 -11.43 2.99 6.35
N PRO A 157 -12.66 2.60 6.76
CA PRO A 157 -13.63 1.94 5.89
C PRO A 157 -13.97 2.74 4.63
N GLN A 158 -13.92 4.07 4.68
CA GLN A 158 -14.18 4.91 3.52
C GLN A 158 -13.27 4.58 2.34
N GLN A 159 -12.03 4.16 2.57
CA GLN A 159 -11.11 3.78 1.48
C GLN A 159 -11.60 2.52 0.75
N ILE A 160 -12.17 1.57 1.48
CA ILE A 160 -12.76 0.36 0.89
C ILE A 160 -14.02 0.74 0.10
N LYS A 161 -14.86 1.62 0.66
CA LYS A 161 -16.06 2.16 -0.02
C LYS A 161 -15.68 2.88 -1.32
N ASP A 162 -14.65 3.72 -1.29
CA ASP A 162 -14.14 4.43 -2.47
C ASP A 162 -13.66 3.45 -3.56
N MET A 163 -13.00 2.33 -3.18
CA MET A 163 -12.59 1.28 -4.13
C MET A 163 -13.80 0.55 -4.75
N ILE A 164 -14.85 0.29 -3.96
CA ILE A 164 -16.10 -0.33 -4.43
C ILE A 164 -16.83 0.61 -5.39
N ASP A 165 -16.98 1.88 -5.03
CA ASP A 165 -17.64 2.89 -5.86
C ASP A 165 -16.89 3.13 -7.17
N THR A 166 -15.56 3.13 -7.09
CA THR A 166 -14.69 3.20 -8.27
C THR A 166 -14.94 2.04 -9.23
N TYR A 167 -15.01 0.82 -8.71
CA TYR A 167 -15.28 -0.36 -9.52
C TYR A 167 -16.66 -0.29 -10.19
N LYS A 168 -17.69 0.17 -9.46
CA LYS A 168 -19.06 0.28 -9.99
C LYS A 168 -19.23 1.41 -11.00
N SER A 169 -18.63 2.57 -10.74
CA SER A 169 -18.74 3.74 -11.61
C SER A 169 -17.87 3.64 -12.87
N GLY A 170 -16.79 2.87 -12.81
CA GLY A 170 -15.78 2.80 -13.87
C GLY A 170 -14.80 3.97 -13.88
N ASN A 171 -14.94 4.95 -12.98
CA ASN A 171 -14.03 6.08 -12.84
C ASN A 171 -12.78 5.71 -12.01
N ASN A 172 -11.96 4.83 -12.57
CA ASN A 172 -10.76 4.29 -11.93
C ASN A 172 -9.48 4.98 -12.42
N ILE A 173 -8.32 4.58 -11.89
CA ILE A 173 -7.02 5.18 -12.21
C ILE A 173 -6.71 5.27 -13.71
N THR A 174 -7.29 4.40 -14.55
CA THR A 174 -7.08 4.45 -16.01
C THR A 174 -7.80 5.61 -16.69
N THR A 175 -8.75 6.27 -16.03
CA THR A 175 -9.43 7.49 -16.50
C THR A 175 -8.69 8.77 -16.09
N ASP A 176 -7.69 8.66 -15.20
CA ASP A 176 -6.90 9.80 -14.74
C ASP A 176 -5.94 10.31 -15.82
N ALA A 177 -5.91 11.62 -16.03
CA ALA A 177 -5.11 12.24 -17.10
C ALA A 177 -3.60 12.09 -16.88
N ASP A 178 -3.14 12.10 -15.62
CA ASP A 178 -1.72 11.89 -15.31
C ASP A 178 -1.33 10.42 -15.54
N PHE A 179 -2.17 9.48 -15.12
CA PHE A 179 -1.98 8.06 -15.41
C PHE A 179 -1.94 7.79 -16.91
N GLN A 180 -2.88 8.35 -17.69
CA GLN A 180 -2.91 8.20 -19.14
C GLN A 180 -1.66 8.75 -19.83
N ALA A 181 -1.11 9.86 -19.35
CA ALA A 181 0.09 10.46 -19.91
C ALA A 181 1.32 9.54 -19.77
N VAL A 182 1.43 8.83 -18.65
CA VAL A 182 2.54 7.89 -18.37
C VAL A 182 2.22 6.43 -18.70
N ASN A 183 0.99 6.12 -19.13
CA ASN A 183 0.60 4.78 -19.52
C ASN A 183 1.18 4.42 -20.89
N LYS A 184 2.35 3.77 -20.88
CA LYS A 184 2.97 3.13 -22.04
C LYS A 184 3.04 1.61 -21.84
N GLY A 185 1.90 1.03 -21.50
CA GLY A 185 1.75 -0.40 -21.21
C GLY A 185 1.61 -0.74 -19.74
N LEU A 186 1.27 0.24 -18.88
CA LEU A 186 0.92 0.00 -17.47
C LEU A 186 -0.38 -0.83 -17.33
N THR A 187 -1.19 -0.87 -18.38
CA THR A 187 -2.44 -1.67 -18.46
C THR A 187 -2.26 -3.03 -19.12
N ASP A 188 -1.07 -3.34 -19.63
CA ASP A 188 -0.76 -4.60 -20.28
C ASP A 188 -0.43 -5.70 -19.24
N ASN A 189 0.02 -6.86 -19.71
CA ASN A 189 0.56 -7.89 -18.82
C ASN A 189 1.89 -7.41 -18.24
N ASN A 190 1.96 -7.32 -16.92
CA ASN A 190 3.13 -6.84 -16.19
C ASN A 190 3.44 -7.77 -15.02
N ASN A 191 4.66 -7.69 -14.50
CA ASN A 191 4.99 -8.28 -13.21
C ASN A 191 4.91 -7.26 -12.07
N MET A 192 5.12 -5.99 -12.38
CA MET A 192 4.90 -4.89 -11.44
C MET A 192 4.54 -3.64 -12.22
N ILE A 193 3.68 -2.82 -11.63
CA ILE A 193 3.51 -1.44 -12.04
C ILE A 193 3.55 -0.53 -10.81
N SER A 194 4.07 0.66 -11.00
CA SER A 194 3.90 1.76 -10.05
C SER A 194 3.47 3.01 -10.78
N PHE A 195 2.68 3.82 -10.10
CA PHE A 195 2.26 5.13 -10.53
C PHE A 195 2.33 6.08 -9.35
N ALA A 196 2.85 7.28 -9.56
CA ALA A 196 2.87 8.32 -8.54
C ALA A 196 2.68 9.71 -9.13
N LYS A 197 1.86 10.53 -8.46
CA LYS A 197 1.70 11.97 -8.72
C LYS A 197 2.71 12.73 -7.87
N PHE A 198 3.87 13.04 -8.44
CA PHE A 198 4.96 13.67 -7.70
C PHE A 198 4.59 15.05 -7.17
N SER A 199 3.92 15.89 -7.96
CA SER A 199 3.48 17.21 -7.51
C SER A 199 2.65 17.12 -6.22
N PHE A 200 1.66 16.23 -6.20
CA PHE A 200 0.82 15.97 -5.04
C PHE A 200 1.62 15.48 -3.83
N LEU A 201 2.48 14.47 -4.02
CA LEU A 201 3.27 13.89 -2.93
C LEU A 201 4.26 14.90 -2.35
N ILE A 202 4.90 15.71 -3.21
CA ILE A 202 5.83 16.76 -2.82
C ILE A 202 5.11 17.84 -2.00
N ASP A 203 3.94 18.29 -2.44
CA ASP A 203 3.18 19.32 -1.71
C ASP A 203 2.74 18.81 -0.33
N LYS A 204 2.31 17.54 -0.24
CA LYS A 204 1.98 16.92 1.05
C LYS A 204 3.22 16.81 1.95
N MET A 205 4.37 16.37 1.42
CA MET A 205 5.63 16.32 2.16
C MET A 205 6.07 17.71 2.66
N GLY A 206 5.94 18.75 1.84
CA GLY A 206 6.20 20.13 2.24
C GLY A 206 5.38 20.55 3.46
N GLY A 207 4.09 20.21 3.47
CA GLY A 207 3.23 20.45 4.63
C GLY A 207 3.69 19.73 5.92
N LEU A 208 4.31 18.54 5.79
CA LEU A 208 4.82 17.79 6.94
C LEU A 208 6.03 18.46 7.56
N PHE A 209 6.93 18.97 6.72
CA PHE A 209 8.10 19.71 7.18
C PHE A 209 7.71 20.96 7.97
N GLU A 210 6.72 21.72 7.47
CA GLU A 210 6.23 22.90 8.20
C GLU A 210 5.64 22.54 9.57
N MET A 211 4.90 21.43 9.68
CA MET A 211 4.41 20.96 10.98
C MET A 211 5.53 20.52 11.93
N ALA A 212 6.52 19.78 11.43
CA ALA A 212 7.68 19.37 12.23
C ALA A 212 8.47 20.59 12.73
N LYS A 213 8.60 21.63 11.90
CA LYS A 213 9.21 22.92 12.27
C LYS A 213 8.44 23.59 13.41
N LEU A 214 7.11 23.70 13.31
CA LEU A 214 6.28 24.26 14.38
C LEU A 214 6.40 23.47 15.70
N GLY A 215 6.40 22.13 15.65
CA GLY A 215 6.57 21.28 16.82
C GLY A 215 7.96 21.39 17.47
N SER A 216 9.01 21.48 16.65
CA SER A 216 10.38 21.66 17.15
C SER A 216 10.63 23.05 17.74
N MET A 217 9.99 24.11 17.23
CA MET A 217 10.05 25.45 17.82
C MET A 217 9.41 25.53 19.22
N ALA A 218 8.50 24.61 19.55
CA ALA A 218 7.96 24.46 20.89
C ALA A 218 8.92 23.70 21.84
N ALA A 219 9.91 22.97 21.30
CA ALA A 219 10.97 22.34 22.09
C ALA A 219 12.06 23.37 22.41
N GLN A 220 12.51 23.45 23.66
CA GLN A 220 13.43 24.48 24.16
C GLN A 220 14.90 24.35 23.65
N ASP A 221 15.17 23.53 22.64
CA ASP A 221 16.53 23.34 22.09
C ASP A 221 16.73 24.13 20.80
N GLN A 222 17.16 25.38 20.95
CA GLN A 222 17.38 26.30 19.83
C GLN A 222 18.47 25.85 18.86
N ALA A 223 19.47 25.07 19.32
CA ALA A 223 20.57 24.62 18.46
C ALA A 223 20.13 23.46 17.55
N ALA A 224 19.33 22.53 18.07
CA ALA A 224 18.69 21.48 17.28
C ALA A 224 17.70 22.08 16.25
N VAL A 225 16.94 23.10 16.64
CA VAL A 225 16.01 23.81 15.74
C VAL A 225 16.74 24.52 14.60
N GLN A 226 17.84 25.23 14.86
CA GLN A 226 18.62 25.89 13.81
C GLN A 226 19.23 24.89 12.82
N LYS A 227 19.82 23.79 13.31
CA LYS A 227 20.41 22.77 12.44
C LYS A 227 19.35 22.04 11.61
N SER A 228 18.18 21.78 12.19
CA SER A 228 17.03 21.21 11.47
C SER A 228 16.52 22.15 10.38
N ASN A 229 16.47 23.45 10.65
CA ASN A 229 16.03 24.44 9.67
C ASN A 229 16.98 24.53 8.47
N ILE A 230 18.30 24.51 8.70
CA ILE A 230 19.29 24.51 7.60
C ILE A 230 19.11 23.26 6.71
N ILE A 231 18.99 22.07 7.31
CA ILE A 231 18.81 20.83 6.53
C ILE A 231 17.48 20.86 5.76
N ALA A 232 16.40 21.31 6.38
CA ALA A 232 15.10 21.41 5.73
C ALA A 232 15.10 22.43 4.58
N ASP A 233 15.57 23.66 4.84
CA ASP A 233 15.44 24.79 3.92
C ASP A 233 16.52 24.78 2.82
N GLU A 234 17.74 24.28 3.08
CA GLU A 234 18.85 24.30 2.11
C GLU A 234 19.06 22.98 1.38
N VAL A 235 18.59 21.84 1.93
CA VAL A 235 18.79 20.53 1.31
C VAL A 235 17.47 19.93 0.83
N PHE A 236 16.51 19.73 1.73
CA PHE A 236 15.28 19.04 1.37
C PHE A 236 14.38 19.87 0.45
N LYS A 237 14.14 21.13 0.77
CA LYS A 237 13.24 21.97 -0.02
C LYS A 237 13.73 22.17 -1.47
N PRO A 238 15.01 22.49 -1.75
CA PRO A 238 15.48 22.59 -3.13
C PRO A 238 15.43 21.26 -3.90
N LEU A 239 15.67 20.13 -3.22
CA LEU A 239 15.50 18.81 -3.83
C LEU A 239 14.04 18.53 -4.19
N LEU A 240 13.11 18.83 -3.28
CA LEU A 240 11.68 18.69 -3.51
C LEU A 240 11.19 19.61 -4.63
N GLU A 241 11.65 20.86 -4.67
CA GLU A 241 11.36 21.81 -5.75
C GLU A 241 11.92 21.33 -7.09
N GLY A 242 13.13 20.78 -7.11
CA GLY A 242 13.71 20.18 -8.31
C GLY A 242 12.90 18.99 -8.85
N LEU A 243 12.27 18.22 -7.96
CA LEU A 243 11.40 17.10 -8.35
C LEU A 243 10.03 17.56 -8.87
N LYS A 244 9.59 18.80 -8.61
CA LYS A 244 8.32 19.34 -9.14
C LYS A 244 8.29 19.47 -10.67
N VAL A 245 9.45 19.39 -11.33
CA VAL A 245 9.54 19.32 -12.80
C VAL A 245 8.80 18.10 -13.35
N CYS A 246 8.67 17.03 -12.56
CA CYS A 246 7.83 15.88 -12.90
C CYS A 246 6.48 15.98 -12.19
N SER A 247 5.40 16.01 -12.95
CA SER A 247 4.04 15.97 -12.39
C SER A 247 3.61 14.54 -12.03
N ALA A 248 3.98 13.56 -12.86
CA ALA A 248 3.69 12.16 -12.61
C ALA A 248 4.78 11.22 -13.14
N VAL A 249 4.83 10.01 -12.59
CA VAL A 249 5.69 8.92 -13.05
C VAL A 249 4.89 7.63 -13.12
N GLY A 250 5.16 6.83 -14.16
CA GLY A 250 4.69 5.46 -14.29
C GLY A 250 5.86 4.54 -14.55
N THR A 251 5.96 3.45 -13.81
CA THR A 251 6.96 2.40 -14.04
C THR A 251 6.24 1.08 -14.27
N ARG A 252 6.75 0.29 -15.21
CA ARG A 252 6.40 -1.13 -15.34
C ARG A 252 7.62 -2.01 -15.30
N MET A 253 7.42 -3.25 -14.89
CA MET A 253 8.43 -4.30 -14.91
C MET A 253 7.82 -5.56 -15.53
N VAL A 254 8.59 -6.20 -16.41
CA VAL A 254 8.22 -7.44 -17.10
C VAL A 254 9.39 -8.42 -16.98
N TYR A 255 9.12 -9.64 -16.50
CA TYR A 255 10.09 -10.74 -16.48
C TYR A 255 10.06 -11.48 -17.82
N GLY A 256 11.21 -11.51 -18.48
CA GLY A 256 11.51 -12.41 -19.59
C GLY A 256 12.22 -13.68 -19.13
N ASP A 257 12.54 -14.56 -20.08
CA ASP A 257 13.21 -15.84 -19.78
C ASP A 257 14.65 -15.63 -19.26
N GLU A 258 15.35 -14.60 -19.76
CA GLU A 258 16.74 -14.30 -19.41
C GLU A 258 16.96 -12.85 -18.96
N GLU A 259 15.93 -12.00 -19.01
CA GLU A 259 16.04 -10.56 -18.77
C GLU A 259 14.86 -10.01 -17.95
N ILE A 260 15.08 -8.83 -17.38
CA ILE A 260 14.04 -8.05 -16.71
C ILE A 260 13.98 -6.70 -17.44
N GLU A 261 12.84 -6.41 -18.06
CA GLU A 261 12.56 -5.12 -18.69
C GLU A 261 11.93 -4.20 -17.64
N ILE A 262 12.50 -3.00 -17.47
CA ILE A 262 11.96 -1.96 -16.60
C ILE A 262 11.84 -0.68 -17.41
N ASP A 263 10.62 -0.24 -17.65
CA ASP A 263 10.35 1.03 -18.31
C ASP A 263 9.82 2.05 -17.31
N THR A 264 10.32 3.28 -17.38
CA THR A 264 9.83 4.39 -16.56
C THR A 264 9.54 5.61 -17.43
N TYR A 265 8.35 6.16 -17.27
CA TYR A 265 7.84 7.29 -18.04
C TYR A 265 7.47 8.43 -17.09
N TYR A 266 7.97 9.63 -17.41
CA TYR A 266 7.71 10.84 -16.64
C TYR A 266 6.80 11.77 -17.44
N LYS A 267 5.78 12.31 -16.78
CA LYS A 267 5.06 13.49 -17.26
C LYS A 267 5.76 14.72 -16.69
N ILE A 268 6.23 15.60 -17.57
CA ILE A 268 6.84 16.88 -17.18
C ILE A 268 5.71 17.86 -16.84
N ALA A 269 5.89 18.66 -15.79
CA ALA A 269 4.95 19.73 -15.44
C ALA A 269 5.04 20.86 -16.47
N GLU A 270 3.89 21.39 -16.90
CA GLU A 270 3.79 22.57 -17.76
C GLU A 270 4.00 23.87 -16.97
#